data_AF-A0A0M3IZI6-F1
#
_entry.id   AF-A0A0M3IZI6-F1
#
_cell.length_a   1.000
_cell.length_b   1.000
_cell.length_c   1.000
_cell.angle_alpha   90.00
_cell.angle_beta   90.00
_cell.angle_gamma   90.00
#
_symmetry.space_group_name_H-M   'P 1'
#
loop_
_entity.id
_entity.type
_entity.pdbx_description
1 polymer ?
#
loop_
_entity_poly.entity_id
_entity_poly.type
_entity_poly.pdbx_seq_one_letter_code
_entity_poly.pdbx_strand_id
1 'polypeptide(L)'
;MRIVFVLLFTLNGFVLGKEWTASNMPDPRDKSGYKKCNMKSLSKVCDPDEVLSSTDRYRINHEVNQLAQRTTHSGGNFCQTKGIESILVAVQSGSQKLANNLAKQWNLDQQCKKSVIFVLSTQDHKFYYSGEDNTGLS
;
A
#
# COMPACT_ATOMS: atom_id res chain seq x y z
N MET A 1 53.61 15.79 -2.27
CA MET A 1 52.69 15.41 -3.36
C MET A 1 52.55 13.89 -3.35
N ARG A 2 51.49 13.30 -2.77
CA ARG A 2 50.95 11.93 -3.08
C ARG A 2 50.01 11.28 -2.05
N ILE A 3 49.75 11.84 -0.86
CA ILE A 3 48.90 11.15 0.15
C ILE A 3 47.59 11.91 0.48
N VAL A 4 47.38 13.08 -0.10
CA VAL A 4 46.16 13.89 0.13
C VAL A 4 44.92 13.39 -0.66
N PHE A 5 45.07 12.36 -1.50
CA PHE A 5 44.01 11.90 -2.42
C PHE A 5 43.17 10.70 -1.93
N VAL A 6 43.45 10.11 -0.77
CA VAL A 6 42.80 8.85 -0.34
C VAL A 6 41.55 9.06 0.54
N LEU A 7 41.30 10.28 1.02
CA LEU A 7 40.19 10.56 1.96
C LEU A 7 38.88 11.03 1.29
N LEU A 8 38.80 11.01 -0.04
CA LEU A 8 37.64 11.51 -0.80
C LEU A 8 36.66 10.42 -1.28
N PHE A 9 36.86 9.14 -0.93
CA PHE A 9 36.15 8.03 -1.56
C PHE A 9 35.14 7.24 -0.70
N THR A 10 34.82 7.65 0.53
CA THR A 10 33.94 6.85 1.42
C THR A 10 32.72 7.58 1.98
N LEU A 11 32.21 8.58 1.26
CA LEU A 11 30.86 9.12 1.50
C LEU A 11 29.93 8.75 0.35
N ASN A 12 29.86 7.44 0.04
CA ASN A 12 28.63 6.90 -0.55
C ASN A 12 27.58 6.93 0.56
N GLY A 13 26.95 8.09 0.73
CA GLY A 13 25.74 8.20 1.52
C GLY A 13 24.73 7.25 0.91
N PHE A 14 24.52 6.09 1.54
CA PHE A 14 23.33 5.30 1.30
C PHE A 14 22.16 6.25 1.56
N VAL A 15 21.46 6.65 0.50
CA VAL A 15 20.16 7.28 0.63
C VAL A 15 19.26 6.20 1.21
N LEU A 16 19.21 6.13 2.54
CA LEU A 16 18.20 5.36 3.26
C LEU A 16 16.88 6.04 2.94
N GLY A 17 16.23 5.55 1.87
CA GLY A 17 14.86 5.90 1.55
C GLY A 17 14.02 5.72 2.81
N LYS A 18 13.03 6.59 3.00
CA LYS A 18 12.17 6.56 4.18
C LYS A 18 11.54 5.18 4.32
N GLU A 19 11.84 4.47 5.42
CA GLU A 19 11.22 3.18 5.69
C GLU A 19 9.79 3.38 6.19
N TRP A 20 8.85 2.81 5.44
CA TRP A 20 7.46 2.79 5.82
C TRP A 20 7.15 1.60 6.73
N THR A 21 6.48 1.89 7.82
CA THR A 21 5.96 0.92 8.79
C THR A 21 4.46 1.13 8.92
N ALA A 22 3.74 0.15 9.45
CA ALA A 22 2.29 0.32 9.65
C ALA A 22 1.97 1.54 10.54
N SER A 23 2.80 1.84 11.55
CA SER A 23 2.57 2.95 12.47
C SER A 23 2.78 4.34 11.85
N ASN A 24 3.58 4.46 10.78
CA ASN A 24 3.87 5.75 10.15
C ASN A 24 3.24 5.93 8.76
N MET A 25 2.70 4.86 8.16
CA MET A 25 2.01 4.90 6.89
C MET A 25 0.68 5.66 7.02
N PRO A 26 0.44 6.72 6.22
CA PRO A 26 -0.85 7.41 6.24
C PRO A 26 -1.96 6.50 5.71
N ASP A 27 -3.11 6.48 6.41
CA ASP A 27 -4.30 5.77 5.95
C ASP A 27 -5.07 6.62 4.93
N PRO A 28 -5.24 6.19 3.67
CA PRO A 28 -5.91 6.99 2.64
C PRO A 28 -7.42 7.17 2.88
N ARG A 29 -8.00 6.48 3.87
CA ARG A 29 -9.40 6.59 4.28
C ARG A 29 -9.63 7.64 5.36
N ASP A 30 -8.57 8.19 5.94
CA ASP A 30 -8.64 9.17 7.02
C ASP A 30 -8.59 10.61 6.50
N LYS A 31 -9.29 11.52 7.20
CA LYS A 31 -9.42 12.95 6.84
C LYS A 31 -8.08 13.68 6.62
N SER A 32 -6.99 13.23 7.24
CA SER A 32 -5.65 13.81 7.04
C SER A 32 -4.71 12.88 6.29
N GLY A 33 -5.00 11.58 6.23
CA GLY A 33 -4.14 10.58 5.62
C GLY A 33 -4.19 10.64 4.09
N TYR A 34 -5.37 10.84 3.49
CA TYR A 34 -5.49 10.93 2.03
C TYR A 34 -4.61 12.03 1.41
N LYS A 35 -4.43 13.17 2.09
CA LYS A 35 -3.54 14.24 1.63
C LYS A 35 -2.08 13.82 1.67
N LYS A 36 -1.66 13.11 2.73
CA LYS A 36 -0.30 12.56 2.89
C LYS A 36 -0.01 11.42 1.92
N CYS A 37 -1.06 10.78 1.40
CA CYS A 37 -1.03 9.78 0.33
C CYS A 37 -1.05 10.41 -1.08
N ASN A 38 -0.93 11.73 -1.19
CA ASN A 38 -0.96 12.49 -2.45
C ASN A 38 -2.27 12.34 -3.25
N MET A 39 -3.38 12.20 -2.52
CA MET A 39 -4.74 12.17 -3.05
C MET A 39 -5.49 13.48 -2.70
N LYS A 40 -6.43 13.88 -3.55
CA LYS A 40 -7.30 15.06 -3.33
C LYS A 40 -8.51 14.79 -2.44
N SER A 41 -8.87 13.52 -2.22
CA SER A 41 -9.99 13.08 -1.38
C SER A 41 -9.69 11.71 -0.79
N LEU A 42 -10.55 11.24 0.13
CA LEU A 42 -10.52 9.86 0.63
C LEU A 42 -10.46 8.87 -0.54
N SER A 43 -9.69 7.79 -0.37
CA SER A 43 -9.39 6.87 -1.45
C SER A 43 -8.96 5.49 -0.94
N LYS A 44 -8.73 4.57 -1.88
CA LYS A 44 -8.17 3.23 -1.64
C LYS A 44 -6.72 3.11 -2.14
N VAL A 45 -6.06 4.23 -2.43
CA VAL A 45 -4.67 4.28 -2.87
C VAL A 45 -3.88 5.17 -1.94
N CYS A 46 -2.74 4.68 -1.46
CA CYS A 46 -1.77 5.50 -0.75
C CYS A 46 -0.42 5.50 -1.47
N ASP A 47 0.00 6.66 -1.95
CA ASP A 47 1.29 6.84 -2.64
C ASP A 47 2.04 8.03 -2.02
N PRO A 48 2.57 7.86 -0.80
CA PRO A 48 3.19 8.97 -0.06
C PRO A 48 4.56 9.37 -0.63
N ASP A 49 5.20 8.50 -1.41
CA ASP A 49 6.50 8.76 -2.05
C ASP A 49 6.35 9.31 -3.49
N GLU A 50 5.12 9.51 -3.96
CA GLU A 50 4.78 9.93 -5.32
C GLU A 50 5.46 9.11 -6.42
N VAL A 51 5.51 7.79 -6.23
CA VAL A 51 6.08 6.87 -7.23
C VAL A 51 5.14 6.67 -8.43
N LEU A 52 3.87 7.04 -8.30
CA LEU A 52 2.89 7.05 -9.38
C LEU A 52 2.67 8.47 -9.90
N SER A 53 2.23 8.59 -11.16
CA SER A 53 1.70 9.87 -11.62
C SER A 53 0.35 10.15 -10.95
N SER A 54 -0.02 11.43 -10.83
CA SER A 54 -1.34 11.82 -10.32
C SER A 54 -2.48 11.12 -11.08
N THR A 55 -2.40 11.06 -12.41
CA THR A 55 -3.41 10.37 -13.24
C THR A 55 -3.48 8.89 -12.92
N ASP A 56 -2.34 8.21 -12.74
CA ASP A 56 -2.32 6.79 -12.44
C ASP A 56 -2.87 6.48 -11.05
N ARG A 57 -2.59 7.32 -10.05
CA ARG A 57 -3.21 7.22 -8.72
C ARG A 57 -4.74 7.15 -8.82
N TYR A 58 -5.36 8.00 -9.64
CA TYR A 58 -6.82 8.02 -9.80
C TYR A 58 -7.37 6.88 -10.65
N ARG A 59 -6.65 6.48 -11.70
CA ARG A 59 -7.03 5.29 -12.50
C ARG A 59 -6.98 4.02 -11.66
N ILE A 60 -5.89 3.83 -10.92
CA ILE A 60 -5.73 2.68 -10.01
C ILE A 60 -6.78 2.73 -8.90
N ASN A 61 -7.02 3.91 -8.31
CA ASN A 61 -8.07 4.05 -7.30
C ASN A 61 -9.44 3.65 -7.86
N HIS A 62 -9.76 3.99 -9.11
CA HIS A 62 -10.99 3.50 -9.76
C HIS A 62 -11.02 1.98 -9.80
N GLU A 63 -9.99 1.32 -10.33
CA GLU A 63 -9.94 -0.14 -10.42
C GLU A 63 -10.00 -0.84 -9.05
N VAL A 64 -9.27 -0.33 -8.05
CA VAL A 64 -9.29 -0.85 -6.67
C VAL A 64 -10.67 -0.70 -6.05
N ASN A 65 -11.41 0.37 -6.34
CA ASN A 65 -12.81 0.52 -5.92
C ASN A 65 -13.73 -0.51 -6.62
N GLN A 66 -13.49 -0.80 -7.90
CA GLN A 66 -14.28 -1.76 -8.66
C GLN A 66 -14.07 -3.21 -8.21
N LEU A 67 -12.93 -3.54 -7.57
CA LEU A 67 -12.66 -4.89 -7.07
C LEU A 67 -13.76 -5.41 -6.13
N ALA A 68 -14.26 -4.59 -5.20
CA ALA A 68 -15.33 -5.00 -4.31
C ALA A 68 -16.60 -5.38 -5.08
N GLN A 69 -16.97 -4.61 -6.11
CA GLN A 69 -18.14 -4.91 -6.93
C GLN A 69 -17.92 -6.19 -7.77
N ARG A 70 -16.76 -6.33 -8.39
CA ARG A 70 -16.42 -7.47 -9.26
C ARG A 70 -16.27 -8.80 -8.50
N THR A 71 -15.98 -8.73 -7.21
CA THR A 71 -15.81 -9.91 -6.32
C THR A 71 -17.01 -10.15 -5.42
N THR A 72 -18.10 -9.40 -5.63
CA THR A 72 -19.37 -9.65 -4.96
C THR A 72 -20.00 -10.92 -5.54
N HIS A 73 -20.53 -11.77 -4.68
CA HIS A 73 -21.15 -13.03 -5.07
C HIS A 73 -22.67 -12.96 -4.85
N SER A 74 -23.42 -13.74 -5.62
CA SER A 74 -24.86 -13.91 -5.43
C SER A 74 -25.15 -15.10 -4.50
N GLY A 75 -26.13 -14.92 -3.61
CA GLY A 75 -26.59 -15.94 -2.68
C GLY A 75 -25.71 -16.09 -1.42
N GLY A 76 -26.35 -16.54 -0.33
CA GLY A 76 -25.71 -16.69 0.98
C GLY A 76 -25.95 -15.51 1.93
N ASN A 77 -25.25 -15.53 3.07
CA ASN A 77 -25.30 -14.48 4.07
C ASN A 77 -24.47 -13.24 3.65
N PHE A 78 -24.57 -12.17 4.44
CA PHE A 78 -23.90 -10.91 4.15
C PHE A 78 -22.39 -11.06 3.87
N CYS A 79 -21.65 -11.85 4.65
CA CYS A 79 -20.20 -12.02 4.44
C CYS A 79 -19.87 -12.89 3.22
N GLN A 80 -20.74 -13.83 2.87
CA GLN A 80 -20.61 -14.65 1.67
C GLN A 80 -20.80 -13.79 0.41
N THR A 81 -21.80 -12.91 0.40
CA THR A 81 -22.09 -12.04 -0.75
C THR A 81 -21.14 -10.85 -0.88
N LYS A 82 -20.70 -10.27 0.25
CA LYS A 82 -19.82 -9.09 0.28
C LYS A 82 -18.57 -9.27 -0.59
N GLY A 83 -18.24 -8.25 -1.37
CA GLY A 83 -17.00 -8.21 -2.13
C GLY A 83 -15.75 -7.98 -1.28
N ILE A 84 -14.59 -8.17 -1.90
CA ILE A 84 -13.29 -7.94 -1.27
C ILE A 84 -13.01 -6.43 -1.19
N GLU A 85 -12.85 -5.93 0.04
CA GLU A 85 -12.34 -4.59 0.29
C GLU A 85 -10.83 -4.55 0.07
N SER A 86 -10.30 -3.53 -0.59
CA SER A 86 -8.86 -3.48 -0.86
C SER A 86 -8.27 -2.08 -0.77
N ILE A 87 -6.98 -2.01 -0.41
CA ILE A 87 -6.18 -0.79 -0.50
C ILE A 87 -4.88 -1.13 -1.21
N LEU A 88 -4.44 -0.23 -2.09
CA LEU A 88 -3.12 -0.29 -2.70
C LEU A 88 -2.21 0.77 -2.08
N VAL A 89 -1.03 0.34 -1.66
CA VAL A 89 0.04 1.19 -1.16
C VAL A 89 1.19 1.15 -2.16
N ALA A 90 1.58 2.29 -2.70
CA ALA A 90 2.71 2.42 -3.63
C ALA A 90 3.82 3.21 -2.95
N VAL A 91 5.00 2.61 -2.82
CA VAL A 91 6.15 3.19 -2.11
C VAL A 91 7.44 2.88 -2.84
N GLN A 92 8.50 3.62 -2.55
CA GLN A 92 9.83 3.31 -3.08
C GLN A 92 10.31 1.95 -2.58
N SER A 93 10.24 1.72 -1.27
CA SER A 93 10.68 0.48 -0.63
C SER A 93 9.56 -0.12 0.24
N GLY A 94 8.99 -1.22 -0.23
CA GLY A 94 7.97 -2.00 0.46
C GLY A 94 8.46 -3.38 0.86
N SER A 95 7.66 -4.11 1.64
CA SER A 95 7.97 -5.49 2.03
C SER A 95 6.71 -6.28 2.34
N GLN A 96 6.82 -7.61 2.35
CA GLN A 96 5.75 -8.49 2.83
C GLN A 96 5.38 -8.17 4.30
N LYS A 97 6.37 -7.84 5.13
CA LYS A 97 6.16 -7.44 6.52
C LYS A 97 5.30 -6.18 6.62
N LEU A 98 5.52 -5.21 5.74
CA LEU A 98 4.70 -4.00 5.67
C LEU A 98 3.25 -4.34 5.31
N ALA A 99 3.03 -5.14 4.25
CA ALA A 99 1.69 -5.57 3.84
C ALA A 99 0.93 -6.25 4.99
N ASN A 100 1.58 -7.22 5.65
CA ASN A 100 1.01 -7.96 6.77
C ASN A 100 0.68 -7.05 7.97
N ASN A 101 1.57 -6.11 8.29
CA ASN A 101 1.37 -5.21 9.43
C ASN A 101 0.27 -4.18 9.14
N LEU A 102 0.16 -3.69 7.90
CA LEU A 102 -0.90 -2.80 7.48
C LEU A 102 -2.26 -3.49 7.53
N ALA A 103 -2.36 -4.73 7.03
CA ALA A 103 -3.61 -5.49 7.09
C ALA A 103 -4.11 -5.65 8.54
N LYS A 104 -3.19 -5.94 9.48
CA LYS A 104 -3.49 -6.01 10.91
C LYS A 104 -3.91 -4.67 11.51
N GLN A 105 -3.17 -3.60 11.22
CA GLN A 105 -3.38 -2.30 11.85
C GLN A 105 -4.60 -1.57 11.30
N TRP A 106 -4.78 -1.55 9.98
CA TRP A 106 -5.87 -0.84 9.32
C TRP A 106 -7.20 -1.59 9.36
N ASN A 107 -7.13 -2.92 9.55
CA ASN A 107 -8.25 -3.80 9.89
C ASN A 107 -9.52 -3.46 9.09
N LEU A 108 -9.40 -3.54 7.76
CA LEU A 108 -10.38 -2.97 6.83
C LEU A 108 -11.77 -3.62 6.95
N ASP A 109 -11.82 -4.89 7.34
CA ASP A 109 -13.05 -5.64 7.46
C ASP A 109 -13.06 -6.56 8.68
N GLN A 110 -13.34 -5.97 9.85
CA GLN A 110 -13.40 -6.72 11.10
C GLN A 110 -14.48 -7.81 11.10
N GLN A 111 -15.59 -7.59 10.40
CA GLN A 111 -16.77 -8.45 10.48
C GLN A 111 -16.64 -9.67 9.57
N CYS A 112 -16.31 -9.45 8.29
CA CYS A 112 -16.34 -10.52 7.29
C CYS A 112 -14.95 -11.04 6.91
N LYS A 113 -13.87 -10.39 7.37
CA LYS A 113 -12.50 -10.80 7.07
C LYS A 113 -12.24 -10.94 5.56
N LYS A 114 -12.85 -10.04 4.78
CA LYS A 114 -12.80 -9.98 3.32
C LYS A 114 -12.06 -8.72 2.88
N SER A 115 -10.78 -8.63 3.24
CA SER A 115 -9.96 -7.50 2.81
C SER A 115 -8.54 -7.85 2.41
N VAL A 116 -7.98 -7.05 1.50
CA VAL A 116 -6.62 -7.22 0.98
C VAL A 116 -5.86 -5.90 0.99
N ILE A 117 -4.64 -5.91 1.53
CA ILE A 117 -3.68 -4.83 1.34
C ILE A 117 -2.69 -5.25 0.27
N PHE A 118 -2.55 -4.43 -0.78
CA PHE A 118 -1.51 -4.55 -1.79
C PHE A 118 -0.39 -3.55 -1.52
N VAL A 119 0.87 -3.95 -1.69
CA VAL A 119 2.04 -3.07 -1.59
C VAL A 119 2.87 -3.19 -2.87
N LEU A 120 2.87 -2.13 -3.67
CA LEU A 120 3.75 -1.96 -4.82
C LEU A 120 5.04 -1.28 -4.35
N SER A 121 6.16 -1.99 -4.50
CA SER A 121 7.50 -1.52 -4.17
C SER A 121 8.30 -1.28 -5.45
N THR A 122 8.64 -0.03 -5.73
CA THR A 122 9.20 0.35 -7.04
C THR A 122 10.71 0.19 -7.13
N GLN A 123 11.44 0.24 -6.00
CA GLN A 123 12.90 0.08 -5.99
C GLN A 123 13.34 -1.36 -6.24
N ASP A 124 12.59 -2.34 -5.73
CA ASP A 124 12.87 -3.78 -5.91
C ASP A 124 11.92 -4.45 -6.92
N HIS A 125 11.04 -3.68 -7.57
CA HIS A 125 10.05 -4.13 -8.55
C HIS A 125 9.17 -5.29 -8.07
N LYS A 126 8.81 -5.29 -6.78
CA LYS A 126 7.99 -6.35 -6.18
C LYS A 126 6.60 -5.86 -5.84
N PHE A 127 5.68 -6.81 -5.93
CA PHE A 127 4.29 -6.64 -5.52
C PHE A 127 4.00 -7.61 -4.38
N TYR A 128 3.75 -7.07 -3.20
CA TYR A 128 3.42 -7.83 -1.98
C TYR A 128 1.93 -7.69 -1.70
N TYR A 129 1.34 -8.66 -1.01
CA TYR A 129 -0.06 -8.58 -0.60
C TYR A 129 -0.29 -9.28 0.73
N SER A 130 -1.32 -8.86 1.46
CA SER A 130 -1.83 -9.54 2.64
C SER A 130 -3.34 -9.57 2.55
N GLY A 131 -3.90 -10.76 2.29
CA GLY A 131 -5.33 -11.02 2.34
C GLY A 131 -5.77 -11.54 3.72
N GLU A 132 -6.97 -11.20 4.14
CA GLU A 132 -7.64 -11.88 5.25
C GLU A 132 -8.28 -13.21 4.81
N ASP A 133 -8.62 -14.07 5.76
CA ASP A 133 -8.98 -15.47 5.56
C ASP A 133 -10.05 -15.72 4.48
N ASN A 134 -11.04 -14.83 4.35
CA ASN A 134 -12.19 -15.02 3.46
C ASN A 134 -12.00 -14.38 2.08
N THR A 135 -10.77 -13.99 1.73
CA THR A 135 -10.45 -13.40 0.42
C THR A 135 -10.17 -14.44 -0.66
N GLY A 136 -9.92 -15.70 -0.28
CA GLY A 136 -9.46 -16.75 -1.21
C GLY A 136 -8.03 -16.54 -1.71
N LEU A 137 -7.26 -15.69 -1.01
CA LEU A 137 -5.85 -15.36 -1.29
C LEU A 137 -4.93 -15.73 -0.12
N SER A 138 -5.43 -16.50 0.85
CA SER A 138 -4.73 -16.92 2.07
C SER A 138 -3.84 -18.14 1.88
#